data_AF-A0A8T5ZGD1-F1
#
_entry.id   AF-A0A8T5ZGD1-F1
#
_cell.length_a   1.000
_cell.length_b   1.000
_cell.length_c   1.000
_cell.angle_alpha   90.00
_cell.angle_beta   90.00
_cell.angle_gamma   90.00
#
_symmetry.space_group_name_H-M   'P 1'
#
loop_
_entity.id
_entity.type
_entity.pdbx_description
1 polymer ?
#
loop_
_entity_poly.entity_id
_entity_poly.type
_entity_poly.pdbx_seq_one_letter_code
_entity_poly.pdbx_strand_id
1 'polypeptide(L)'
;MMQPVINAPEIATAREQQLFNGKNFHVFIYNKTESISGLHQHDYYEFTLVLTGRYFQEINGKRVLLERGDFVFIPLGSHHQ
;
A
#
# COMPACT_ATOMS: atom_id res chain seq x y z
N MET A 1 -6.23 -45.31 5.14
CA MET A 1 -5.43 -44.13 5.55
C MET A 1 -6.08 -42.90 4.91
N MET A 2 -6.93 -42.17 5.64
CA MET A 2 -7.49 -40.89 5.15
C MET A 2 -6.44 -39.81 5.32
N GLN A 3 -6.06 -39.14 4.24
CA GLN A 3 -5.20 -37.96 4.31
C GLN A 3 -5.97 -36.81 4.98
N PRO A 4 -5.32 -35.97 5.81
CA PRO A 4 -5.98 -34.81 6.36
C PRO A 4 -6.22 -33.80 5.24
N VAL A 5 -7.47 -33.39 5.05
CA VAL A 5 -7.80 -32.22 4.23
C VAL A 5 -7.38 -31.00 5.04
N ILE A 6 -6.24 -30.43 4.69
CA ILE A 6 -5.78 -29.17 5.25
C ILE A 6 -6.62 -28.09 4.57
N ASN A 7 -7.67 -27.61 5.24
CA ASN A 7 -8.40 -26.45 4.75
C ASN A 7 -7.42 -25.28 4.70
N ALA A 8 -7.08 -24.84 3.49
CA ALA A 8 -6.31 -23.62 3.31
C ALA A 8 -7.05 -22.49 4.06
N PRO A 9 -6.33 -21.63 4.81
CA PRO A 9 -6.97 -20.51 5.49
C PRO A 9 -7.77 -19.72 4.45
N GLU A 10 -9.04 -19.47 4.76
CA GLU A 10 -9.93 -18.72 3.89
C GLU A 10 -9.32 -17.33 3.68
N ILE A 11 -8.86 -17.06 2.46
CA ILE A 11 -8.25 -15.76 2.15
C ILE A 11 -9.40 -14.76 2.15
N ALA A 12 -9.44 -13.90 3.17
CA ALA A 12 -10.36 -12.77 3.20
C ALA A 12 -10.05 -11.87 1.98
N THR A 13 -10.95 -11.89 1.01
CA THR A 13 -10.83 -11.07 -0.20
C THR A 13 -11.66 -9.81 -0.03
N ALA A 14 -11.04 -8.65 -0.29
CA ALA A 14 -11.75 -7.38 -0.39
C ALA A 14 -12.03 -7.08 -1.88
N ARG A 15 -13.24 -6.64 -2.18
CA ARG A 15 -13.64 -6.15 -3.51
C ARG A 15 -13.41 -4.65 -3.58
N GLU A 16 -13.11 -4.16 -4.78
CA GLU A 16 -13.00 -2.73 -5.09
C GLU A 16 -14.14 -1.91 -4.48
N GLN A 17 -15.39 -2.36 -4.63
CA GLN A 17 -16.59 -1.68 -4.14
C GLN A 17 -16.58 -1.48 -2.61
N GLN A 18 -15.90 -2.35 -1.87
CA GLN A 18 -15.78 -2.27 -0.41
C GLN A 18 -14.69 -1.28 0.03
N LEU A 19 -13.75 -0.95 -0.87
CA LEU A 19 -12.60 -0.09 -0.57
C LEU A 19 -12.75 1.30 -1.19
N PHE A 20 -13.18 1.37 -2.45
CA PHE A 20 -13.20 2.61 -3.25
C PHE A 20 -14.62 3.02 -3.67
N ASN A 21 -15.66 2.30 -3.24
CA ASN A 21 -17.06 2.66 -3.44
C ASN A 21 -17.42 2.92 -4.92
N GLY A 22 -16.87 2.10 -5.84
CA GLY A 22 -17.12 2.21 -7.27
C GLY A 22 -16.43 3.40 -7.94
N LYS A 23 -15.41 3.98 -7.32
CA LYS A 23 -14.60 5.06 -7.90
C LYS A 23 -13.44 4.50 -8.70
N ASN A 24 -13.00 5.23 -9.72
CA ASN A 24 -11.79 4.87 -10.45
C ASN A 24 -10.60 4.87 -9.50
N PHE A 25 -9.76 3.85 -9.62
CA PHE A 25 -8.57 3.65 -8.80
C PHE A 25 -7.45 3.10 -9.67
N HIS A 26 -6.22 3.44 -9.32
CA HIS A 26 -5.03 2.97 -10.01
C HIS A 26 -4.24 2.10 -9.03
N VAL A 27 -3.84 0.90 -9.46
CA VAL A 27 -3.00 0.00 -8.67
C VAL A 27 -1.74 -0.29 -9.44
N PHE A 28 -0.61 -0.16 -8.76
CA PHE A 28 0.70 -0.52 -9.27
C PHE A 28 1.47 -1.30 -8.19
N ILE A 29 2.39 -2.16 -8.63
CA ILE A 29 3.34 -2.83 -7.74
C ILE A 29 4.71 -2.29 -8.08
N TYR A 30 5.38 -1.70 -7.10
CA TYR A 30 6.74 -1.21 -7.26
C TYR A 30 7.75 -2.19 -6.65
N ASN A 31 8.80 -2.46 -7.42
CA ASN A 31 10.05 -3.01 -6.92
C ASN A 31 11.15 -2.00 -7.26
N LYS A 32 11.67 -1.33 -6.25
CA LYS A 32 12.66 -0.26 -6.39
C LYS A 32 13.66 -0.36 -5.23
N THR A 33 14.93 -0.08 -5.52
CA THR A 33 15.97 0.08 -4.49
C THR A 33 16.10 1.54 -4.03
N GLU A 34 15.62 2.49 -4.83
CA GLU A 34 15.73 3.94 -4.59
C GLU A 34 14.42 4.66 -5.00
N SER A 35 14.14 5.81 -4.37
CA SER A 35 13.01 6.67 -4.75
C SER A 35 13.34 7.48 -6.01
N ILE A 36 12.41 7.56 -6.96
CA ILE A 36 12.61 8.16 -8.29
C ILE A 36 11.61 9.26 -8.65
N SER A 37 10.57 9.47 -7.83
CA SER A 37 9.56 10.51 -8.08
C SER A 37 9.96 11.89 -7.54
N GLY A 38 10.79 11.93 -6.48
CA GLY A 38 11.09 13.15 -5.73
C GLY A 38 9.88 13.68 -4.95
N LEU A 39 10.05 14.83 -4.28
CA LEU A 39 8.98 15.49 -3.50
C LEU A 39 7.87 15.99 -4.43
N HIS A 40 6.64 15.53 -4.19
CA HIS A 40 5.49 15.89 -5.01
C HIS A 40 4.18 15.89 -4.21
N GLN A 41 3.09 16.29 -4.88
CA GLN A 41 1.72 16.25 -4.37
C GLN A 41 0.75 15.93 -5.51
N HIS A 42 -0.44 15.44 -5.18
CA HIS A 42 -1.51 15.16 -6.14
C HIS A 42 -2.91 15.34 -5.51
N ASP A 43 -3.94 15.32 -6.36
CA ASP A 43 -5.34 15.56 -6.03
C ASP A 43 -6.17 14.27 -5.79
N TYR A 44 -5.51 13.13 -5.66
CA TYR A 44 -6.10 11.87 -5.23
C TYR A 44 -5.55 11.40 -3.87
N TYR A 45 -6.20 10.43 -3.24
CA TYR A 45 -5.65 9.71 -2.10
C TYR A 45 -4.60 8.71 -2.56
N GLU A 46 -3.48 8.61 -1.84
CA GLU A 46 -2.51 7.54 -2.06
C GLU A 46 -2.45 6.59 -0.85
N PHE A 47 -2.30 5.31 -1.14
CA PHE A 47 -2.15 4.25 -0.15
C PHE A 47 -0.96 3.38 -0.53
N THR A 48 -0.16 3.02 0.47
CA THR A 48 0.97 2.09 0.27
C THR A 48 0.89 0.95 1.26
N LEU A 49 1.11 -0.28 0.75
CA LEU A 49 1.27 -1.49 1.56
C LEU A 49 2.64 -2.08 1.26
N VAL A 50 3.45 -2.27 2.30
CA VAL A 50 4.77 -2.90 2.13
C VAL A 50 4.62 -4.41 2.06
N LEU A 51 4.83 -4.98 0.87
CA LEU A 51 4.77 -6.44 0.67
C LEU A 51 6.06 -7.13 1.14
N THR A 52 7.21 -6.50 0.89
CA THR A 52 8.54 -7.00 1.24
C THR A 52 9.53 -5.85 1.43
N GLY A 53 10.56 -6.05 2.26
CA GLY A 53 11.59 -5.05 2.49
C GLY A 53 11.14 -3.94 3.46
N ARG A 54 11.80 -2.79 3.35
CA ARG A 54 11.52 -1.59 4.14
C ARG A 54 11.98 -0.35 3.40
N TYR A 55 11.32 0.78 3.65
CA TYR A 55 11.70 2.06 3.08
C TYR A 55 11.26 3.21 4.00
N PHE A 56 11.82 4.40 3.76
CA PHE A 56 11.33 5.61 4.43
C PHE A 56 10.35 6.34 3.52
N GLN A 57 9.21 6.73 4.07
CA GLN A 57 8.30 7.68 3.43
C GLN A 57 8.44 9.02 4.16
N GLU A 58 8.58 10.10 3.40
CA GLU A 58 8.43 11.45 3.94
C GLU A 58 7.04 11.98 3.59
N ILE A 59 6.32 12.50 4.59
CA ILE A 59 4.98 13.09 4.41
C ILE A 59 4.94 14.39 5.23
N ASN A 60 4.73 15.51 4.55
CA ASN A 60 4.68 16.85 5.15
C ASN A 60 5.88 17.14 6.08
N GLY A 61 7.08 16.76 5.64
CA GLY A 61 8.33 16.92 6.39
C GLY A 61 8.54 15.93 7.54
N LYS A 62 7.60 15.02 7.81
CA LYS A 62 7.77 13.93 8.78
C LYS A 62 8.23 12.67 8.05
N ARG A 63 9.36 12.12 8.51
CA ARG A 63 9.92 10.87 7.99
C ARG A 63 9.48 9.68 8.83
N VAL A 64 8.97 8.64 8.17
CA VAL A 64 8.48 7.40 8.80
C VAL A 64 9.16 6.20 8.13
N LEU A 65 9.67 5.27 8.94
CA LEU A 65 10.13 3.96 8.45
C LEU A 65 8.92 3.04 8.30
N LEU A 66 8.79 2.39 7.15
CA LEU A 66 7.76 1.40 6.87
C LEU A 66 8.42 0.07 6.55
N GLU A 67 7.91 -1.00 7.16
CA GLU A 67 8.37 -2.37 7.00
C GLU A 67 7.24 -3.29 6.53
N ARG A 68 7.55 -4.54 6.20
CA ARG A 68 6.55 -5.51 5.69
C ARG A 68 5.28 -5.54 6.55
N GLY A 69 4.14 -5.35 5.89
CA GLY A 69 2.82 -5.35 6.51
C GLY A 69 2.34 -3.97 6.95
N ASP A 70 3.23 -2.97 7.01
CA ASP A 70 2.82 -1.60 7.29
C ASP A 70 2.01 -1.03 6.14
N PHE A 71 1.02 -0.23 6.52
CA PHE A 71 0.11 0.47 5.64
C PHE A 71 0.18 1.96 5.91
N VAL A 72 0.34 2.75 4.86
CA VAL A 72 0.30 4.22 4.93
C VAL A 72 -0.83 4.76 4.09
N PHE A 73 -1.49 5.77 4.64
CA PHE A 73 -2.49 6.60 3.98
C PHE A 73 -1.92 8.01 3.83
N ILE A 74 -1.95 8.53 2.60
CA ILE A 74 -1.51 9.87 2.24
C ILE A 74 -2.76 10.70 1.85
N PRO A 75 -3.17 11.66 2.69
CA PRO A 75 -4.29 12.55 2.40
C PRO A 75 -4.03 13.48 1.21
N LEU A 76 -5.11 13.94 0.55
CA LEU A 76 -5.02 14.95 -0.52
C LEU A 76 -4.22 16.17 -0.07
N GLY A 77 -3.39 16.69 -0.98
CA GLY A 77 -2.58 17.89 -0.75
C GLY A 77 -1.37 17.67 0.16
N SER A 78 -1.09 16.43 0.59
CA SER A 78 0.14 16.12 1.31
C SER A 78 1.34 16.14 0.37
N HIS A 79 2.43 16.77 0.81
CA HIS A 79 3.71 16.71 0.11
C HIS A 79 4.45 15.44 0.55
N HIS A 80 4.88 14.61 -0.39
CA HIS A 80 5.48 13.32 -0.07
C HIS A 80 6.51 12.83 -1.09
N GLN A 81 7.40 11.93 -0.65
CA GLN A 81 8.43 11.23 -1.44
C GLN A 81 8.88 9.91 -0.80
#